data_AF-A0A5E7JT65-F1
#
_entry.id   AF-A0A5E7JT65-F1
#
_cell.length_a   1.000
_cell.length_b   1.000
_cell.length_c   1.000
_cell.angle_alpha   90.00
_cell.angle_beta   90.00
_cell.angle_gamma   90.00
#
_symmetry.space_group_name_H-M   'P 1'
#
loop_
_entity.id
_entity.type
_entity.pdbx_description
1 polymer ?
#
loop_
_entity_poly.entity_id
_entity_poly.type
_entity_poly.pdbx_seq_one_letter_code
_entity_poly.pdbx_strand_id
1 'polypeptide(L)' 'MDNESLLAHACESLASASIMTSDIAAYVDISQRHTILAIQQIIMLAELAVNRVLDNVKVTQSVIPS' A
#
# COMPACT_ATOMS: atom_id res chain seq x y z
N MET A 1 -10.79 16.22 4.42
CA MET A 1 -10.20 15.13 3.64
C MET A 1 -11.33 14.21 3.24
N ASP A 2 -11.54 14.06 1.95
CA ASP A 2 -12.44 13.07 1.37
C ASP A 2 -11.84 11.66 1.43
N ASN A 3 -12.68 10.65 1.25
CA ASN A 3 -12.25 9.24 1.33
C ASN A 3 -11.25 8.88 0.23
N GLU A 4 -11.32 9.52 -0.94
CA GLU A 4 -10.38 9.32 -2.05
C GLU A 4 -8.97 9.82 -1.67
N SER A 5 -8.87 11.02 -1.11
CA SER A 5 -7.61 11.59 -0.60
C SER A 5 -7.02 10.75 0.54
N LEU A 6 -7.85 10.23 1.46
CA LEU A 6 -7.37 9.34 2.53
C LEU A 6 -6.83 8.01 1.99
N LEU A 7 -7.52 7.40 1.02
CA LEU A 7 -7.10 6.16 0.38
C LEU A 7 -5.83 6.36 -0.47
N ALA A 8 -5.71 7.50 -1.17
CA ALA A 8 -4.49 7.86 -1.91
C ALA A 8 -3.28 7.99 -0.97
N HIS A 9 -3.43 8.72 0.14
CA HIS A 9 -2.37 8.86 1.15
C HIS A 9 -2.00 7.52 1.80
N ALA A 10 -2.99 6.65 2.06
CA ALA A 10 -2.72 5.31 2.56
C ALA A 10 -1.92 4.49 1.54
N CYS A 11 -2.26 4.59 0.25
CA CYS A 11 -1.51 3.92 -0.82
C CYS A 11 -0.07 4.40 -0.91
N GLU A 12 0.16 5.72 -0.91
CA GLU A 12 1.51 6.31 -0.91
C GLU A 12 2.33 5.89 0.32
N SER A 13 1.68 5.86 1.48
CA SER A 13 2.31 5.43 2.74
C SER A 13 2.71 3.95 2.69
N LEU A 14 1.86 3.08 2.13
CA LEU A 14 2.14 1.66 1.96
C LEU A 14 3.26 1.41 0.94
N ALA A 15 3.24 2.12 -0.19
CA ALA A 15 4.31 2.04 -1.19
C ALA A 15 5.67 2.45 -0.59
N SER A 16 5.70 3.56 0.16
CA SER A 16 6.89 4.00 0.88
C SER A 16 7.34 2.97 1.93
N ALA A 17 6.41 2.41 2.70
CA ALA A 17 6.71 1.36 3.67
C ALA A 17 7.30 0.10 3.01
N SER A 18 6.80 -0.30 1.83
CA SER A 18 7.35 -1.43 1.07
C SER A 18 8.81 -1.19 0.69
N ILE A 19 9.15 0.02 0.21
CA ILE A 19 10.53 0.41 -0.13
C ILE A 19 11.42 0.38 1.11
N MET A 20 11.00 1.03 2.21
CA MET A 20 11.78 1.05 3.45
C MET A 20 12.00 -0.36 4.02
N THR A 21 10.98 -1.23 3.93
CA THR A 21 11.07 -2.62 4.38
C THR A 21 12.06 -3.41 3.52
N SER A 22 12.03 -3.20 2.20
CA SER A 22 13.00 -3.78 1.26
C SER A 22 14.43 -3.34 1.56
N ASP A 23 14.63 -2.05 1.82
CA ASP A 23 15.93 -1.50 2.14
C ASP A 23 16.47 -2.12 3.43
N ILE A 24 15.65 -2.21 4.48
CA ILE A 24 16.06 -2.84 5.75
C ILE A 24 16.41 -4.33 5.54
N ALA A 25 15.69 -5.05 4.67
CA ALA A 25 15.97 -6.46 4.36
C ALA A 25 17.40 -6.69 3.85
N ALA A 26 18.00 -5.68 3.19
CA ALA A 26 19.36 -5.72 2.69
C ALA A 26 20.42 -5.60 3.80
N TYR A 27 20.09 -4.98 4.94
CA TYR A 27 21.03 -4.71 6.04
C TYR A 27 20.94 -5.70 7.21
N VAL A 28 19.94 -6.59 7.23
CA VAL A 28 19.75 -7.57 8.30
C VAL A 28 20.30 -8.96 7.96
N ASP A 29 20.56 -9.75 9.01
CA ASP A 29 20.93 -11.17 8.89
C ASP A 29 19.87 -12.01 8.17
N ILE A 30 20.30 -13.12 7.55
CA ILE A 30 19.44 -14.02 6.75
C ILE A 30 18.17 -14.43 7.49
N SER A 31 18.27 -14.81 8.77
CA SER A 31 17.11 -15.24 9.56
C SER A 31 16.06 -14.15 9.75
N GLN A 32 16.49 -12.88 9.86
CA GLN A 32 15.58 -11.73 10.00
C GLN A 32 15.07 -11.27 8.62
N ARG A 33 15.89 -11.41 7.58
CA ARG A 33 15.54 -11.07 6.19
C ARG A 33 14.27 -11.77 5.72
N HIS A 34 14.10 -13.05 6.03
CA HIS A 34 12.89 -13.80 5.66
C HIS A 34 11.62 -13.19 6.28
N THR A 35 11.69 -12.80 7.56
CA THR A 35 10.59 -12.13 8.26
C THR A 35 10.30 -10.76 7.64
N ILE A 36 11.33 -9.99 7.31
CA ILE A 36 11.17 -8.66 6.70
C ILE A 36 10.57 -8.76 5.30
N LEU A 37 11.01 -9.71 4.47
CA LEU A 37 10.42 -9.95 3.16
C LEU A 37 8.94 -10.39 3.26
N ALA A 38 8.59 -11.18 4.28
CA ALA A 38 7.19 -11.53 4.55
C ALA A 38 6.35 -10.28 4.92
N ILE A 39 6.89 -9.37 5.73
CA ILE A 39 6.24 -8.09 6.05
C ILE A 39 6.07 -7.24 4.79
N GLN A 40 7.11 -7.12 3.97
CA GLN A 40 7.05 -6.40 2.69
C GLN A 40 5.94 -6.96 1.80
N GLN A 41 5.81 -8.29 1.72
CA GLN A 41 4.76 -8.92 0.92
C GLN A 41 3.35 -8.60 1.43
N ILE A 42 3.16 -8.55 2.75
CA ILE A 42 1.89 -8.12 3.36
C ILE A 42 1.60 -6.65 3.02
N ILE A 43 2.60 -5.77 3.07
CA ILE A 43 2.45 -4.36 2.72
C ILE A 43 2.02 -4.20 1.25
N MET A 44 2.66 -4.91 0.32
CA MET A 44 2.27 -4.88 -1.11
C MET A 44 0.84 -5.38 -1.33
N LEU A 45 0.39 -6.40 -0.59
CA LEU A 45 -0.99 -6.88 -0.67
C LEU A 45 -1.99 -5.85 -0.13
N ALA A 46 -1.64 -5.15 0.96
CA ALA A 46 -2.45 -4.06 1.51
C ALA A 46 -2.52 -2.88 0.52
N GLU A 47 -1.41 -2.51 -0.12
CA GLU A 47 -1.36 -1.47 -1.15
C GLU A 47 -2.28 -1.80 -2.32
N LEU A 48 -2.23 -3.04 -2.82
CA LEU A 48 -3.12 -3.50 -3.88
C LEU A 48 -4.60 -3.46 -3.48
N ALA A 49 -4.92 -3.84 -2.23
CA ALA A 49 -6.28 -3.76 -1.72
C ALA A 49 -6.77 -2.30 -1.65
N VAL A 50 -5.93 -1.39 -1.16
CA VAL A 50 -6.25 0.05 -1.09
C VAL A 50 -6.42 0.65 -2.49
N ASN A 51 -5.53 0.33 -3.44
CA ASN A 51 -5.65 0.76 -4.84
C ASN A 51 -6.99 0.32 -5.45
N ARG A 52 -7.41 -0.94 -5.23
CA ARG A 52 -8.71 -1.44 -5.71
C ARG A 52 -9.89 -0.71 -5.10
N VAL A 53 -9.83 -0.40 -3.80
CA VAL A 53 -10.90 0.36 -3.13
C VAL A 53 -10.94 1.79 -3.67
N LEU A 54 -9.78 2.43 -3.87
CA LEU A 54 -9.67 3.76 -4.45
C LEU A 54 -10.26 3.82 -5.87
N ASP A 55 -9.95 2.83 -6.71
CA ASP A 55 -10.52 2.72 -8.06
C ASP A 55 -12.06 2.57 -8.01
N ASN A 56 -12.58 1.75 -7.10
CA ASN A 56 -14.03 1.60 -6.92
C ASN A 56 -14.71 2.89 -6.45
N VAL A 57 -14.06 3.66 -5.57
CA VAL A 57 -14.55 4.97 -5.11
C VAL A 57 -14.59 5.96 -6.27
N LYS A 58 -13.51 6.04 -7.07
CA LYS A 58 -13.44 6.89 -8.27
C LYS A 58 -14.53 6.55 -9.28
N VAL A 59 -14.75 5.26 -9.54
CA VAL A 59 -15.83 4.79 -10.43
C VAL A 59 -17.19 5.21 -9.90
N THR A 60 -17.45 5.04 -8.59
CA THR A 60 -18.73 5.43 -7.99
C THR A 60 -19.00 6.93 -8.14
N GLN A 61 -17.98 7.77 -7.94
CA GLN A 61 -18.09 9.23 -8.08
C GLN A 61 -18.32 9.66 -9.55
N SER A 62 -17.85 8.89 -10.52
CA SER A 62 -18.11 9.11 -11.95
C SER A 62 -19.52 8.70 -12.41
N VAL A 63 -20.22 7.85 -11.64
CA VAL A 63 -21.54 7.27 -12.02
C VAL A 63 -22.70 8.08 -11.42
N ILE A 64 -22.44 9.06 -10.56
CA ILE A 64 -23.45 10.02 -10.08
C ILE A 64 -23.42 11.24 -11.02
N PRO A 65 -24.34 11.37 -12.00
CA PRO A 65 -24.42 12.58 -12.81
C PRO A 65 -24.95 13.74 -11.96
N SER A 66 -24.28 14.89 -12.08
CA SER A 66 -24.72 16.19 -11.56
C SER A 66 -26.04 16.66 -12.15
#